data_AF-A0A6J8AYA8-F1
#
_entry.id   AF-A0A6J8AYA8-F1
#
_cell.length_a   1.000
_cell.length_b   1.000
_cell.length_c   1.000
_cell.angle_alpha   90.00
_cell.angle_beta   90.00
_cell.angle_gamma   90.00
#
_symmetry.space_group_name_H-M   'P 1'
#
loop_
_entity.id
_entity.type
_entity.pdbx_description
1 polymer ?
#
loop_
_entity_poly.entity_id
_entity_poly.type
_entity_poly.pdbx_seq_one_letter_code
_entity_poly.pdbx_strand_id
1 'polypeptide(L)'
;MDPNFEQENRKLVLESMQCMSWNDPRLSWNRGQNRVSLPSSEIWIPDIVLLGQDRSHLRPVKKKSGEVYECDFRFLSWSYDKVMLDTRLPASKSVDSHIDMSVFIEHETYEVVSRCATREEMTYPCREGTYPELKYSFVLSRRRTFCRDYNQSPTCN
;
A
#
# COMPACT_ATOMS: atom_id res chain seq x y z
N MET A 1 10.46 7.75 -0.84
CA MET A 1 9.54 7.04 0.08
C MET A 1 10.38 6.22 1.04
N ASP A 2 10.45 6.57 2.32
CA ASP A 2 11.16 5.80 3.35
C ASP A 2 10.16 5.10 4.29
N PRO A 3 10.16 3.76 4.41
CA PRO A 3 9.29 3.04 5.32
C PRO A 3 9.89 2.97 6.72
N ASN A 4 9.30 3.67 7.68
CA ASN A 4 9.71 3.59 9.08
C ASN A 4 8.91 2.51 9.82
N PHE A 5 9.59 1.49 10.35
CA PHE A 5 8.96 0.46 11.19
C PHE A 5 9.34 0.67 12.65
N GLU A 6 8.35 1.07 13.46
CA GLU A 6 8.51 1.25 14.90
C GLU A 6 8.23 -0.08 15.61
N GLN A 7 9.29 -0.80 15.97
CA GLN A 7 9.19 -2.14 16.57
C GLN A 7 8.46 -2.14 17.92
N GLU A 8 8.68 -1.12 18.75
CA GLU A 8 8.02 -0.99 20.06
C GLU A 8 6.49 -0.76 19.92
N ASN A 9 6.09 -0.03 18.89
CA ASN A 9 4.69 0.30 18.61
C ASN A 9 4.01 -0.66 17.63
N ARG A 10 4.77 -1.62 17.06
CA ARG A 10 4.34 -2.52 15.97
C ARG A 10 3.59 -1.75 14.89
N LYS A 11 4.23 -0.70 14.38
CA LYS A 11 3.62 0.24 13.42
C LYS A 11 4.52 0.39 12.22
N LEU A 12 3.97 0.19 11.03
CA LEU A 12 4.62 0.57 9.78
C LEU A 12 4.12 1.94 9.36
N VAL A 13 5.03 2.89 9.13
CA VAL A 13 4.73 4.24 8.67
C VAL A 13 5.29 4.39 7.26
N LEU A 14 4.43 4.76 6.32
CA LEU A 14 4.78 4.98 4.92
C LEU A 14 4.31 6.37 4.50
N GLU A 15 5.17 7.11 3.80
CA GLU A 15 4.76 8.28 3.04
C GLU A 15 4.47 7.85 1.59
N SER A 16 3.20 7.74 1.23
CA SER A 16 2.77 7.26 -0.08
C SER A 16 1.92 8.27 -0.84
N MET A 17 2.07 8.28 -2.16
CA MET A 17 1.18 9.02 -3.06
C MET A 17 0.08 8.10 -3.59
N GLN A 18 -1.17 8.50 -3.38
CA GLN A 18 -2.32 7.77 -3.88
C GLN A 18 -2.74 8.35 -5.22
N CYS A 19 -2.56 7.56 -6.29
CA CYS A 19 -2.99 7.94 -7.64
C CYS A 19 -4.35 7.30 -7.93
N MET A 20 -5.36 8.14 -8.16
CA MET A 20 -6.71 7.70 -8.50
C MET A 20 -7.12 8.20 -9.89
N SER A 21 -7.91 7.40 -10.59
CA SER A 21 -8.50 7.74 -11.88
C SER A 21 -9.96 7.32 -11.88
N TRP A 22 -10.85 8.23 -12.26
CA TRP A 22 -12.27 7.97 -12.40
C TRP A 22 -12.83 8.72 -13.61
N ASN A 23 -14.03 8.33 -14.04
CA ASN A 23 -14.73 8.97 -15.14
C ASN A 23 -15.96 9.70 -14.60
N ASP A 24 -16.04 11.02 -14.79
CA ASP A 24 -17.21 11.82 -14.45
C ASP A 24 -17.90 12.31 -15.74
N PRO A 25 -19.09 11.79 -16.08
CA PRO A 25 -19.82 12.17 -17.28
C PRO A 25 -20.18 13.67 -17.35
N ARG A 26 -20.25 14.35 -16.20
CA ARG A 26 -20.56 15.78 -16.13
C ARG A 26 -19.38 16.64 -16.58
N LEU A 27 -18.16 16.10 -16.53
CA LEU A 27 -16.94 16.73 -17.01
C LEU A 27 -16.66 16.37 -18.48
N SER A 28 -17.69 16.45 -19.33
CA SER A 28 -17.57 16.19 -20.77
C SER A 28 -17.95 17.44 -21.59
N TRP A 29 -17.19 17.72 -22.66
CA TRP A 29 -17.42 18.85 -23.56
C TRP A 29 -17.19 18.45 -25.02
N ASN A 30 -17.89 19.11 -25.95
CA ASN A 30 -17.92 18.70 -27.36
C ASN A 30 -16.78 19.28 -28.23
N ARG A 31 -16.22 20.44 -27.85
CA ARG A 31 -15.21 21.17 -28.61
C ARG A 31 -14.34 21.94 -27.62
N GLY A 32 -13.02 21.77 -27.68
CA GLY A 32 -12.09 22.48 -26.80
C GLY A 32 -10.80 21.72 -26.54
N GLN A 33 -10.15 22.08 -25.44
CA GLN A 33 -8.89 21.51 -24.95
C GLN A 33 -9.07 20.05 -24.51
N ASN A 34 -8.08 19.18 -24.70
CA ASN A 34 -8.20 17.75 -24.33
C ASN A 34 -7.83 17.45 -22.87
N ARG A 35 -7.17 18.39 -22.18
CA ARG A 35 -6.72 18.26 -20.79
C ARG A 35 -6.86 19.60 -20.09
N VAL A 36 -7.57 19.62 -18.98
CA VAL A 36 -7.75 20.79 -18.13
C VAL A 36 -7.32 20.40 -16.70
N SER A 37 -6.72 21.34 -15.98
CA SER A 37 -6.44 21.19 -14.55
C SER A 37 -7.48 21.97 -13.78
N LEU A 38 -8.23 21.28 -12.92
CA LEU A 38 -9.27 21.85 -12.07
C LEU A 38 -8.87 21.68 -10.60
N PRO A 39 -9.23 22.64 -9.73
CA PRO A 39 -9.03 22.49 -8.30
C PRO A 39 -9.92 21.37 -7.75
N SER A 40 -9.39 20.62 -6.78
CA SER A 40 -10.11 19.50 -6.15
C SER A 40 -11.40 19.90 -5.44
N SER A 41 -11.54 21.18 -5.05
CA SER A 41 -12.74 21.72 -4.40
C SER A 41 -13.93 21.90 -5.36
N GLU A 42 -13.71 21.90 -6.67
CA GLU A 42 -14.75 22.15 -7.67
C GLU A 42 -15.27 20.88 -8.35
N ILE A 43 -14.63 19.74 -8.09
CA ILE A 43 -14.98 18.45 -8.67
C ILE A 43 -15.26 17.43 -7.59
N TRP A 44 -16.12 16.45 -7.89
CA TRP A 44 -16.33 15.33 -7.00
C TRP A 44 -15.11 14.40 -7.03
N ILE A 45 -14.67 13.98 -5.85
CA ILE A 45 -13.55 13.05 -5.63
C ILE A 45 -14.08 11.90 -4.79
N PRO A 46 -13.83 10.63 -5.17
CA PRO A 46 -14.26 9.48 -4.38
C PRO A 46 -13.60 9.47 -3.00
N ASP A 47 -14.37 9.10 -1.99
CA ASP A 47 -14.00 9.04 -0.58
C ASP A 47 -13.29 7.72 -0.23
N ILE A 48 -12.15 7.48 -0.89
CA ILE A 48 -11.31 6.31 -0.60
C ILE A 48 -10.56 6.53 0.71
N VAL A 49 -10.86 5.70 1.71
CA VAL A 49 -10.31 5.78 3.07
C VAL A 49 -9.48 4.56 3.42
N LEU A 50 -8.44 4.78 4.24
CA LEU A 50 -7.69 3.71 4.88
C LEU A 50 -8.47 3.22 6.12
N LEU A 51 -9.03 2.01 6.08
CA LEU A 51 -9.72 1.44 7.24
C LEU A 51 -8.77 1.06 8.38
N GLY A 52 -7.51 0.81 8.06
CA GLY A 52 -6.47 0.57 9.03
C GLY A 52 -5.44 -0.45 8.57
N GLN A 53 -4.50 -0.70 9.47
CA GLN A 53 -3.52 -1.77 9.33
C GLN A 53 -4.03 -2.99 10.07
N ASP A 54 -4.00 -4.16 9.43
CA ASP A 54 -4.25 -5.39 10.16
C ASP A 54 -3.08 -5.70 11.10
N ARG A 55 -3.26 -5.39 12.39
CA ARG A 55 -2.26 -5.62 13.43
C ARG A 55 -2.05 -7.10 13.75
N SER A 56 -2.94 -7.99 13.31
CA SER A 56 -2.80 -9.43 13.53
C SER A 56 -1.63 -10.01 12.73
N HIS A 57 -1.35 -9.47 11.55
CA HIS A 57 -0.26 -9.86 10.65
C HIS A 57 1.08 -9.17 10.94
N LEU A 58 1.08 -8.09 11.75
CA LEU A 58 2.30 -7.43 12.26
C LEU A 58 3.05 -8.27 13.31
N ARG A 59 2.72 -9.56 13.42
CA ARG A 59 3.45 -10.53 14.24
C ARG A 59 4.60 -11.09 13.42
N PRO A 60 5.75 -11.35 14.05
CA PRO A 60 6.82 -12.02 13.36
C PRO A 60 6.41 -13.44 12.99
N VAL A 61 6.24 -13.67 11.68
CA VAL A 61 6.01 -15.01 11.14
C VAL A 61 7.37 -15.68 11.09
N LYS A 62 7.65 -16.57 12.04
CA LYS A 62 8.89 -17.36 12.05
C LYS A 62 8.90 -18.28 10.83
N LYS A 63 9.65 -17.90 9.80
CA LYS A 63 9.97 -18.77 8.66
C LYS A 63 11.35 -19.39 8.92
N LYS A 64 11.65 -20.53 8.29
CA LYS A 64 12.97 -21.20 8.40
C LYS A 64 14.15 -20.28 8.03
N SER A 65 13.89 -19.20 7.27
CA SER A 65 14.86 -18.23 6.76
C SER A 65 15.09 -16.99 7.65
N GLY A 66 14.28 -16.76 8.69
CA GLY A 66 14.38 -15.57 9.55
C GLY A 66 13.04 -15.05 10.06
N GLU A 67 13.10 -13.91 10.75
CA GLU A 67 11.94 -13.16 11.26
C GLU A 67 11.41 -12.23 10.17
N VAL A 68 10.13 -12.38 9.83
CA VAL A 68 9.45 -11.60 8.77
C VAL A 68 8.19 -10.97 9.33
N TYR A 69 7.90 -9.74 8.92
CA TYR A 69 6.71 -8.97 9.30
C TYR A 69 5.81 -8.77 8.08
N GLU A 70 4.52 -9.05 8.23
CA GLU A 70 3.52 -8.87 7.16
C GLU A 70 2.61 -7.69 7.55
N CYS A 71 2.49 -6.68 6.70
CA CYS A 71 1.68 -5.49 6.95
C CYS A 71 0.69 -5.28 5.81
N ASP A 72 -0.59 -5.15 6.16
CA ASP A 72 -1.67 -4.95 5.21
C ASP A 72 -2.30 -3.58 5.39
N PHE A 73 -2.40 -2.82 4.30
CA PHE A 73 -3.15 -1.56 4.22
C PHE A 73 -4.42 -1.80 3.41
N ARG A 74 -5.56 -1.41 3.97
CA ARG A 74 -6.88 -1.67 3.37
C ARG A 74 -7.60 -0.38 3.02
N PHE A 75 -7.88 -0.20 1.73
CA PHE A 75 -8.56 0.97 1.20
C PHE A 75 -9.92 0.60 0.63
N LEU A 76 -10.94 1.40 0.94
CA LEU A 76 -12.26 1.32 0.28
C LEU A 76 -12.95 2.67 0.32
N SER A 77 -14.01 2.78 -0.46
CA SER A 77 -15.00 3.85 -0.33
C SER A 77 -15.69 3.79 1.04
N TRP A 78 -15.70 4.90 1.77
CA TRP A 78 -16.37 4.95 3.08
C TRP A 78 -17.90 4.90 2.95
N SER A 79 -18.43 5.55 1.91
CA SER A 79 -19.86 5.81 1.78
C SER A 79 -20.55 5.01 0.69
N TYR A 80 -19.84 4.61 -0.36
CA TYR A 80 -20.42 3.96 -1.53
C TYR A 80 -20.15 2.46 -1.56
N ASP A 81 -21.16 1.69 -1.93
CA ASP A 81 -21.02 0.27 -2.23
C ASP A 81 -20.45 0.02 -3.64
N LYS A 82 -20.22 -1.24 -3.98
CA LYS A 82 -19.72 -1.69 -5.28
C LYS A 82 -20.59 -1.24 -6.46
N VAL A 83 -21.91 -1.14 -6.25
CA VAL A 83 -22.85 -0.80 -7.31
C VAL A 83 -22.70 0.66 -7.70
N MET A 84 -22.50 1.54 -6.72
CA MET A 84 -22.30 2.97 -6.95
C MET A 84 -20.85 3.30 -7.33
N LEU A 85 -19.88 2.66 -6.69
CA LEU A 85 -18.45 2.91 -6.90
C LEU A 85 -17.65 1.61 -6.86
N ASP A 86 -17.37 1.06 -8.04
CA ASP A 86 -16.53 -0.13 -8.16
C ASP A 86 -15.04 0.21 -8.15
N THR A 87 -14.45 0.21 -6.96
CA THR A 87 -13.02 0.46 -6.77
C THR A 87 -12.19 -0.70 -7.32
N ARG A 88 -11.19 -0.40 -8.16
CA ARG A 88 -10.36 -1.39 -8.85
C ARG A 88 -8.88 -1.01 -8.81
N LEU A 89 -8.02 -2.02 -8.85
CA LEU A 89 -6.59 -1.82 -9.08
C LEU A 89 -6.36 -1.31 -10.51
N PRO A 90 -5.35 -0.44 -10.74
CA PRO A 90 -5.01 0.03 -12.08
C PRO A 90 -4.72 -1.13 -13.02
N ALA A 91 -5.17 -1.07 -14.27
CA ALA A 91 -4.89 -2.10 -15.25
C ALA A 91 -3.38 -2.18 -15.54
N SER A 92 -2.72 -3.21 -15.00
CA SER A 92 -1.30 -3.45 -15.23
C SER A 92 -1.01 -4.93 -15.43
N LYS A 93 0.12 -5.23 -16.09
CA LYS A 93 0.47 -6.57 -16.56
C LYS A 93 1.04 -7.49 -15.47
N SER A 94 1.34 -6.99 -14.27
CA SER A 94 1.86 -7.81 -13.16
C SER A 94 1.31 -7.37 -11.80
N VAL A 95 1.12 -8.34 -10.89
CA VAL A 95 0.59 -8.11 -9.53
C VAL A 95 1.47 -7.14 -8.72
N ASP A 96 2.79 -7.18 -8.93
CA ASP A 96 3.76 -6.33 -8.23
C ASP A 96 3.78 -4.88 -8.74
N SER A 97 3.19 -4.61 -9.91
CA SER A 97 3.22 -3.28 -10.53
C SER A 97 2.14 -2.33 -10.01
N HIS A 98 1.21 -2.80 -9.20
CA HIS A 98 0.18 -1.94 -8.59
C HIS A 98 0.74 -1.02 -7.50
N ILE A 99 1.92 -1.34 -6.99
CA ILE A 99 2.68 -0.46 -6.10
C ILE A 99 3.85 0.07 -6.94
N ASP A 100 4.03 1.38 -7.02
CA ASP A 100 5.22 1.95 -7.66
C ASP A 100 6.30 2.20 -6.61
N MET A 101 7.51 1.71 -6.88
CA MET A 101 8.69 1.85 -6.01
C MET A 101 9.78 2.72 -6.67
N SER A 102 9.48 3.38 -7.79
CA SER A 102 10.45 4.20 -8.54
C SER A 102 11.13 5.29 -7.71
N VAL A 103 10.42 5.82 -6.71
CA VAL A 103 10.88 6.86 -5.77
C VAL A 103 11.12 6.32 -4.36
N PHE A 104 11.30 5.00 -4.23
CA PHE A 104 11.55 4.35 -2.95
C PHE A 104 12.96 4.65 -2.44
N ILE A 105 13.05 4.94 -1.15
CA ILE A 105 14.27 5.12 -0.39
C ILE A 105 14.32 3.95 0.59
N GLU A 106 15.40 3.17 0.50
CA GLU A 106 15.54 1.99 1.34
C GLU A 106 15.84 2.37 2.79
N HIS A 107 15.13 1.73 3.72
CA HIS A 107 15.38 1.89 5.14
C HIS A 107 16.67 1.16 5.57
N GLU A 108 17.41 1.71 6.53
CA GLU A 108 18.71 1.16 6.93
C GLU A 108 18.59 -0.21 7.63
N THR A 109 17.52 -0.41 8.40
CA THR A 109 17.37 -1.60 9.26
C THR A 109 16.40 -2.64 8.74
N TYR A 110 15.55 -2.29 7.76
CA TYR A 110 14.52 -3.16 7.23
C TYR A 110 14.54 -3.15 5.70
N GLU A 111 14.28 -4.30 5.10
CA GLU A 111 14.14 -4.45 3.67
C GLU A 111 12.73 -4.94 3.31
N VAL A 112 12.24 -4.50 2.16
CA VAL A 112 10.99 -5.00 1.57
C VAL A 112 11.31 -6.28 0.80
N VAL A 113 10.91 -7.42 1.36
CA VAL A 113 11.11 -8.75 0.76
C VAL A 113 10.14 -8.97 -0.40
N SER A 114 8.87 -8.63 -0.18
CA SER A 114 7.85 -8.71 -1.21
C SER A 114 6.72 -7.73 -0.95
N ARG A 115 5.93 -7.50 -1.99
CA ARG A 115 4.79 -6.58 -1.98
C ARG A 115 3.74 -7.10 -2.93
N CYS A 116 2.48 -6.89 -2.61
CA CYS A 116 1.37 -7.37 -3.43
C CYS A 116 0.18 -6.43 -3.24
N ALA A 117 -0.66 -6.29 -4.26
CA ALA A 117 -1.95 -5.65 -4.14
C ALA A 117 -3.05 -6.60 -4.62
N THR A 118 -4.09 -6.77 -3.82
CA THR A 118 -5.26 -7.59 -4.12
C THR A 118 -6.55 -6.78 -3.97
N ARG A 119 -7.61 -7.26 -4.61
CA ARG A 119 -8.97 -6.72 -4.44
C ARG A 119 -9.85 -7.79 -3.82
N GLU A 120 -10.53 -7.43 -2.75
CA GLU A 120 -11.44 -8.30 -2.00
C GLU A 120 -12.84 -7.65 -1.96
N GLU A 121 -13.88 -8.47 -1.90
CA GLU A 121 -15.26 -8.00 -1.81
C GLU A 121 -15.80 -8.31 -0.42
N MET A 122 -16.00 -7.26 0.37
CA MET A 122 -16.36 -7.37 1.78
C MET A 122 -17.83 -7.04 1.99
N THR A 123 -18.47 -7.77 2.90
CA THR A 123 -19.78 -7.42 3.43
C THR A 123 -19.64 -7.12 4.92
N TYR A 124 -20.34 -6.10 5.40
CA TYR A 124 -20.27 -5.68 6.80
C TYR A 124 -21.63 -5.88 7.47
N PRO A 125 -21.71 -6.46 8.68
CA PRO A 125 -22.99 -6.71 9.35
C PRO A 125 -23.86 -5.47 9.55
N CYS A 126 -23.26 -4.28 9.58
CA CYS A 126 -23.96 -3.02 9.81
C CYS A 126 -24.56 -2.39 8.55
N ARG A 127 -24.27 -2.88 7.35
CA ARG A 127 -24.74 -2.29 6.09
C ARG A 127 -25.04 -3.36 5.05
N GLU A 128 -26.13 -3.16 4.31
CA GLU A 128 -26.40 -3.95 3.13
C GLU A 128 -25.49 -3.53 1.97
N GLY A 129 -25.19 -4.47 1.08
CA GLY A 129 -24.31 -4.26 -0.06
C GLY A 129 -22.91 -4.83 0.13
N THR A 130 -22.16 -4.79 -0.96
CA THR A 130 -20.78 -5.30 -1.03
C THR A 130 -19.84 -4.12 -1.25
N TYR A 131 -18.74 -4.10 -0.53
CA TYR A 131 -17.77 -3.00 -0.54
C TYR A 131 -16.44 -3.55 -1.09
N PRO A 132 -15.98 -3.06 -2.25
CA PRO A 132 -14.69 -3.45 -2.79
C PRO A 132 -13.57 -2.87 -1.94
N GLU A 133 -12.73 -3.74 -1.38
CA GLU A 133 -11.54 -3.38 -0.61
C GLU A 133 -10.28 -3.66 -1.44
N LEU A 134 -9.40 -2.67 -1.53
CA LEU A 134 -8.06 -2.81 -2.07
C LEU A 134 -7.09 -3.06 -0.92
N LYS A 135 -6.45 -4.23 -0.93
CA LYS A 135 -5.50 -4.66 0.08
C LYS A 135 -4.09 -4.57 -0.48
N TYR A 136 -3.24 -3.76 0.13
CA TYR A 136 -1.83 -3.63 -0.19
C TYR A 136 -0.99 -4.28 0.91
N SER A 137 -0.32 -5.37 0.58
CA SER A 137 0.48 -6.18 1.49
C SER A 137 1.96 -5.92 1.29
N PHE A 138 2.68 -5.71 2.40
CA PHE A 138 4.13 -5.57 2.44
C PHE A 138 4.72 -6.63 3.36
N VAL A 139 5.76 -7.29 2.88
CA VAL A 139 6.53 -8.26 3.63
C VAL A 139 7.89 -7.66 3.92
N LEU A 140 8.19 -7.44 5.19
CA LEU A 140 9.43 -6.81 5.65
C LEU A 140 10.31 -7.82 6.38
N SER A 141 11.61 -7.72 6.19
CA SER A 141 12.61 -8.46 6.94
C SER A 141 13.60 -7.50 7.57
N ARG A 142 14.09 -7.83 8.76
CA ARG A 142 15.20 -7.07 9.36
C ARG A 142 16.46 -7.36 8.54
N ARG A 143 17.12 -6.30 8.07
CA ARG A 143 18.42 -6.41 7.43
C ARG A 143 19.39 -7.05 8.41
N ARG A 144 20.14 -8.04 7.95
CA ARG A 144 21.25 -8.57 8.74
C ARG A 144 22.32 -7.48 8.77
N THR A 145 22.47 -6.80 9.89
CA THR A 145 23.63 -5.95 10.13
C THR A 145 24.86 -6.81 9.92
N PHE A 146 25.66 -6.49 8.91
CA PHE A 146 27.01 -7.01 8.83
C PHE A 146 27.71 -6.51 10.09
N CYS A 147 27.93 -7.39 11.07
CA CYS A 147 28.88 -7.09 12.12
C CYS A 147 30.20 -6.84 11.41
N ARG A 148 30.57 -5.57 11.25
CA ARG A 148 31.95 -5.20 10.97
C ARG A 148 32.65 -5.50 12.30
N ASP A 149 33.05 -6.76 12.47
CA ASP A 149 33.88 -7.17 13.60
C ASP A 149 35.17 -6.35 13.51
N TYR A 150 35.21 -5.23 14.22
CA TYR A 150 36.39 -4.35 14.28
C TYR A 150 37.53 -4.99 15.08
N ASN A 151 37.33 -6.22 15.59
CA ASN A 151 38.27 -6.93 16.45
C ASN A 151 38.66 -8.33 15.94
N GLN A 152 38.38 -8.69 14.69
CA GLN A 152 39.03 -9.84 14.06
C GLN A 152 39.83 -9.35 12.86
N SER A 153 41.09 -8.99 13.15
CA SER A 153 42.15 -8.99 12.16
C SER A 153 42.08 -10.30 11.36
N PRO A 154 42.13 -10.25 10.02
CA PRO A 154 42.09 -11.46 9.21
C PRO A 154 43.43 -12.16 9.35
N THR A 155 43.52 -13.17 10.22
CA THR A 155 44.58 -14.17 10.08
C THR A 155 44.05 -15.24 9.14
N CYS A 156 44.44 -15.13 7.87
CA CYS A 156 44.36 -16.21 6.90
C CYS A 156 45.79 -16.69 6.67
N ASN A 157 46.04 -17.94 7.08
CA ASN A 157 47.27 -18.75 7.01
C ASN A 157 48.50 -18.29 7.81
#